data_AF-A0A803YLU8-F1
#
_entry.id   AF-A0A803YLU8-F1
#
_cell.length_a   1.000
_cell.length_b   1.000
_cell.length_c   1.000
_cell.angle_alpha   90.00
_cell.angle_beta   90.00
_cell.angle_gamma   90.00
#
_symmetry.space_group_name_H-M   'P 1'
#
loop_
_entity.id
_entity.type
_entity.pdbx_description
1 polymer ?
#
loop_
_entity_poly.entity_id
_entity_poly.type
_entity_poly.pdbx_seq_one_letter_code
_entity_poly.pdbx_strand_id
1 'polypeptide(L)'
;MAALLKAVLSASEKAAEIARLCRDAEPLFRLLVAEKTGADRNQRFSHDFKTLADVLIQEVIRHDLGAKFPELRGHIGGEESNEFTNANGDTVAVRVCGTVGETAALLGSVLHPEREAAELLAAAAHREVAVGDAALDGITVSIAPGDVAVWIDPIDSTNEYIVGREDVVPRDGIAPSGLCSALVLIGAYERSSGRPVLGVINEPFHRRHPQTRGWQGRYHWGIAYRGTHLSSLSPPPPPQPPPRHLEAVLEVLAAVPGL
;
A
#
# COMPACT_ATOMS: atom_id res chain seq x y z
N MET A 1 6.18 17.65 14.45
CA MET A 1 4.81 17.10 14.64
C MET A 1 4.44 16.24 13.45
N ALA A 2 3.74 15.12 13.69
CA ALA A 2 3.29 14.11 12.72
C ALA A 2 4.30 13.65 11.62
N ALA A 3 5.61 13.77 11.87
CA ALA A 3 6.64 13.55 10.85
C ALA A 3 6.65 12.10 10.33
N LEU A 4 6.42 11.13 11.23
CA LEU A 4 6.30 9.73 10.87
C LEU A 4 5.09 9.48 9.97
N LEU A 5 3.90 9.99 10.33
CA LEU A 5 2.69 9.85 9.51
C LEU A 5 2.89 10.45 8.11
N LYS A 6 3.41 11.67 8.02
CA LYS A 6 3.69 12.31 6.73
C LYS A 6 4.65 11.48 5.86
N ALA A 7 5.69 10.90 6.48
CA ALA A 7 6.64 10.04 5.77
C ALA A 7 6.02 8.72 5.30
N VAL A 8 5.23 8.06 6.15
CA VAL A 8 4.53 6.82 5.79
C VAL A 8 3.52 7.06 4.67
N LEU A 9 2.78 8.18 4.72
CA LEU A 9 1.87 8.58 3.65
C LEU A 9 2.60 8.80 2.32
N SER A 10 3.69 9.58 2.32
CA SER A 10 4.56 9.76 1.16
C SER A 10 5.07 8.44 0.58
N ALA A 11 5.57 7.55 1.44
CA ALA A 11 6.06 6.24 1.02
C ALA A 11 4.93 5.36 0.44
N SER A 12 3.74 5.39 1.04
CA SER A 12 2.56 4.68 0.54
C SER A 12 2.11 5.20 -0.83
N GLU A 13 2.19 6.51 -1.07
CA GLU A 13 1.79 7.10 -2.35
C GLU A 13 2.81 6.79 -3.44
N LYS A 14 4.11 6.81 -3.11
CA LYS A 14 5.16 6.35 -4.02
C LYS A 14 5.00 4.87 -4.39
N ALA A 15 4.69 4.02 -3.41
CA ALA A 15 4.35 2.62 -3.64
C ALA A 15 3.13 2.48 -4.58
N ALA A 16 2.07 3.26 -4.34
CA ALA A 16 0.90 3.28 -5.20
C ALA A 16 1.20 3.78 -6.63
N GLU A 17 2.09 4.75 -6.80
CA GLU A 17 2.57 5.18 -8.11
C GLU A 17 3.32 4.06 -8.85
N ILE A 18 4.15 3.29 -8.16
CA ILE A 18 4.85 2.13 -8.74
C ILE A 18 3.85 1.05 -9.14
N ALA A 19 2.87 0.73 -8.27
CA ALA A 19 1.83 -0.24 -8.59
C ALA A 19 1.01 0.16 -9.84
N ARG A 20 0.65 1.44 -9.97
CA ARG A 20 0.00 1.95 -11.19
C ARG A 20 0.92 1.87 -12.40
N LEU A 21 2.19 2.27 -12.27
CA LEU A 21 3.18 2.23 -13.35
C LEU A 21 3.34 0.81 -13.91
N CYS A 22 3.38 -0.20 -13.06
CA CYS A 22 3.47 -1.61 -13.46
C CYS A 22 2.29 -2.06 -14.33
N ARG A 23 1.13 -1.41 -14.22
CA ARG A 23 -0.05 -1.69 -15.05
C ARG A 23 -0.20 -0.76 -16.26
N ASP A 24 0.30 0.46 -16.17
CA ASP A 24 0.12 1.49 -17.21
C ASP A 24 1.23 1.45 -18.29
N ALA A 25 2.46 1.03 -17.94
CA ALA A 25 3.57 0.98 -18.88
C ALA A 25 3.66 -0.39 -19.58
N GLU A 26 3.56 -0.40 -20.91
CA GLU A 26 3.55 -1.63 -21.73
C GLU A 26 4.70 -2.63 -21.43
N PRO A 27 5.96 -2.22 -21.24
CA PRO A 27 7.03 -3.17 -20.88
C PRO A 27 6.79 -3.87 -19.54
N LEU A 28 6.25 -3.16 -18.56
CA LEU A 28 5.98 -3.69 -17.22
C LEU A 28 4.68 -4.51 -17.21
N PHE A 29 3.65 -4.02 -17.88
CA PHE A 29 2.37 -4.71 -17.94
C PHE A 29 2.50 -6.09 -18.57
N ARG A 30 3.27 -6.21 -19.66
CA ARG A 30 3.57 -7.51 -20.29
C ARG A 30 4.20 -8.50 -19.32
N LEU A 31 5.10 -8.05 -18.44
CA LEU A 31 5.73 -8.92 -17.43
C LEU A 31 4.76 -9.28 -16.30
N LEU A 32 3.90 -8.34 -15.90
CA LEU A 32 2.90 -8.56 -14.84
C LEU A 32 1.88 -9.64 -15.21
N VAL A 33 1.36 -9.59 -16.44
CA VAL A 33 0.30 -10.49 -16.93
C VAL A 33 0.83 -11.68 -17.71
N ALA A 34 2.14 -11.86 -17.81
CA ALA A 34 2.75 -12.99 -18.50
C ALA A 34 2.24 -14.32 -17.90
N GLU A 35 1.31 -14.95 -18.61
CA GLU A 35 0.81 -16.29 -18.30
C GLU A 35 1.67 -17.36 -18.99
N LYS A 36 1.59 -18.59 -18.46
CA LYS A 36 2.27 -19.77 -19.01
C LYS A 36 1.75 -20.08 -20.41
N THR A 37 2.47 -19.71 -21.47
CA THR A 37 2.22 -20.24 -22.81
C THR A 37 3.49 -20.81 -23.43
N GLY A 38 3.49 -22.12 -23.73
CA GLY A 38 4.48 -22.77 -24.59
C GLY A 38 5.55 -23.64 -23.90
N ALA A 39 6.42 -24.21 -24.75
CA ALA A 39 7.52 -25.12 -24.38
C ALA A 39 8.80 -24.39 -23.90
N ASP A 40 8.89 -23.06 -24.07
CA ASP A 40 9.99 -22.22 -23.58
C ASP A 40 9.78 -21.83 -22.11
N ARG A 41 9.87 -22.84 -21.24
CA ARG A 41 9.70 -22.70 -19.80
C ARG A 41 10.91 -22.05 -19.14
N ASN A 42 10.87 -20.73 -18.96
CA ASN A 42 11.48 -20.11 -17.78
C ASN A 42 10.40 -19.88 -16.72
N GLN A 43 10.01 -20.96 -16.02
CA GLN A 43 9.03 -20.93 -14.92
C GLN A 43 9.39 -19.96 -13.78
N ARG A 44 10.68 -19.60 -13.66
CA ARG A 44 11.19 -18.61 -12.71
C ARG A 44 10.72 -17.21 -13.07
N PHE A 45 10.98 -16.74 -14.29
CA PHE A 45 10.81 -15.33 -14.68
C PHE A 45 9.41 -14.71 -14.48
N SER A 46 8.32 -15.41 -14.79
CA SER A 46 6.96 -14.85 -14.61
C SER A 46 6.45 -14.89 -13.16
N HIS A 47 6.97 -15.82 -12.35
CA HIS A 47 6.78 -15.78 -10.90
C HIS A 47 7.65 -14.67 -10.30
N ASP A 48 8.89 -14.55 -10.78
CA ASP A 48 9.87 -13.57 -10.31
C ASP A 48 9.41 -12.13 -10.53
N PHE A 49 8.74 -11.78 -11.63
CA PHE A 49 8.28 -10.39 -11.82
C PHE A 49 7.15 -9.99 -10.86
N LYS A 50 6.19 -10.88 -10.60
CA LYS A 50 5.09 -10.63 -9.66
C LYS A 50 5.66 -10.36 -8.27
N THR A 51 6.52 -11.27 -7.81
CA THR A 51 7.30 -11.11 -6.58
C THR A 51 8.21 -9.87 -6.62
N LEU A 52 8.76 -9.49 -7.78
CA LEU A 52 9.64 -8.31 -7.89
C LEU A 52 8.90 -7.00 -7.68
N ALA A 53 7.66 -6.85 -8.17
CA ALA A 53 6.87 -5.65 -7.92
C ALA A 53 6.60 -5.47 -6.43
N ASP A 54 6.17 -6.55 -5.76
CA ASP A 54 5.94 -6.58 -4.30
C ASP A 54 7.23 -6.27 -3.53
N VAL A 55 8.34 -6.95 -3.85
CA VAL A 55 9.63 -6.71 -3.22
C VAL A 55 10.11 -5.29 -3.43
N LEU A 56 10.04 -4.75 -4.66
CA LEU A 56 10.53 -3.41 -4.94
C LEU A 56 9.72 -2.37 -4.16
N ILE A 57 8.40 -2.50 -4.09
CA ILE A 57 7.54 -1.61 -3.32
C ILE A 57 7.93 -1.66 -1.84
N GLN A 58 8.11 -2.86 -1.27
CA GLN A 58 8.55 -3.03 0.11
C GLN A 58 9.92 -2.37 0.35
N GLU A 59 10.87 -2.59 -0.56
CA GLU A 59 12.23 -2.03 -0.44
C GLU A 59 12.27 -0.51 -0.65
N VAL A 60 11.38 0.06 -1.47
CA VAL A 60 11.22 1.52 -1.61
C VAL A 60 10.71 2.13 -0.30
N ILE A 61 9.69 1.54 0.32
CA ILE A 61 9.17 2.00 1.61
C ILE A 61 10.26 1.87 2.69
N ARG A 62 10.96 0.73 2.74
CA ARG A 62 12.07 0.50 3.67
C ARG A 62 13.20 1.50 3.49
N HIS A 63 13.59 1.77 2.24
CA HIS A 63 14.64 2.74 1.89
C HIS A 63 14.26 4.14 2.35
N ASP A 64 13.09 4.65 1.97
CA ASP A 64 12.71 6.04 2.20
C ASP A 64 12.49 6.32 3.70
N LEU A 65 11.83 5.40 4.41
CA LEU A 65 11.65 5.52 5.86
C LEU A 65 12.99 5.37 6.60
N GLY A 66 13.84 4.42 6.21
CA GLY A 66 15.15 4.22 6.84
C GLY A 66 16.16 5.33 6.53
N ALA A 67 16.05 6.00 5.39
CA ALA A 67 16.83 7.17 5.06
C ALA A 67 16.43 8.37 5.95
N LYS A 68 15.12 8.56 6.14
CA LYS A 68 14.58 9.68 6.92
C LYS A 68 14.67 9.49 8.44
N PHE A 69 14.52 8.26 8.93
CA PHE A 69 14.55 7.90 10.34
C PHE A 69 15.54 6.73 10.54
N PRO A 70 16.82 7.03 10.79
CA PRO A 70 17.83 6.00 11.01
C PRO A 70 17.48 5.00 12.12
N GLU A 71 16.68 5.40 13.11
CA GLU A 71 16.21 4.58 14.22
C GLU A 71 15.25 3.47 13.79
N LEU A 72 14.62 3.58 12.61
CA LEU A 72 13.77 2.53 12.03
C LEU A 72 14.56 1.49 11.25
N ARG A 73 15.85 1.71 10.98
CA ARG A 73 16.67 0.74 10.23
C ARG A 73 16.74 -0.57 11.03
N GLY A 74 16.44 -1.68 10.36
CA GLY A 74 16.33 -2.99 11.00
C GLY A 74 15.01 -3.24 11.76
N HIS A 75 14.09 -2.27 11.76
CA HIS A 75 12.76 -2.36 12.38
C HIS A 75 11.63 -2.10 11.38
N ILE A 76 11.91 -2.25 10.09
CA ILE A 76 10.92 -2.21 9.00
C ILE A 76 10.88 -3.62 8.39
N GLY A 77 9.82 -4.36 8.70
CA GLY A 77 9.52 -5.68 8.13
C GLY A 77 8.37 -5.61 7.14
N GLY A 78 8.11 -6.72 6.48
CA GLY A 78 6.96 -6.93 5.61
C GLY A 78 6.87 -8.38 5.15
N GLU A 79 5.92 -8.67 4.27
CA GLU A 79 5.65 -10.01 3.77
C GLU A 79 6.81 -10.60 2.95
N GLU A 80 7.49 -9.77 2.17
CA GLU A 80 8.38 -10.26 1.11
C GLU A 80 9.83 -10.45 1.55
N SER A 81 10.47 -11.50 1.00
CA SER A 81 11.93 -11.65 1.02
C SER A 81 12.53 -10.86 -0.14
N ASN A 82 13.62 -10.13 0.08
CA ASN A 82 14.24 -9.35 -0.97
C ASN A 82 15.28 -10.12 -1.81
N GLU A 83 15.41 -11.43 -1.62
CA GLU A 83 16.37 -12.26 -2.34
C GLU A 83 15.76 -12.95 -3.56
N PHE A 84 16.44 -12.79 -4.70
CA PHE A 84 16.12 -13.44 -5.98
C PHE A 84 17.29 -14.30 -6.45
N THR A 85 17.02 -15.25 -7.35
CA THR A 85 18.08 -15.96 -8.08
C THR A 85 18.10 -15.47 -9.52
N ASN A 86 19.21 -14.91 -9.99
CA ASN A 86 19.31 -14.40 -11.35
C ASN A 86 19.49 -15.52 -12.40
N ALA A 87 19.54 -15.15 -13.67
CA ALA A 87 19.73 -16.10 -14.79
C ALA A 87 21.05 -16.91 -14.73
N ASN A 88 22.07 -16.39 -14.04
CA ASN A 88 23.35 -17.07 -13.85
C ASN A 88 23.34 -18.03 -12.64
N GLY A 89 22.28 -18.02 -11.83
CA GLY A 89 22.16 -18.80 -10.62
C GLY A 89 22.69 -18.11 -9.35
N ASP A 90 23.08 -16.83 -9.44
CA ASP A 90 23.54 -16.07 -8.27
C ASP A 90 22.36 -15.53 -7.46
N THR A 91 22.52 -15.49 -6.14
CA THR A 91 21.57 -14.79 -5.25
C THR A 91 21.78 -13.28 -5.36
N VAL A 92 20.70 -12.56 -5.67
CA VAL A 92 20.66 -11.10 -5.77
C VAL A 92 19.68 -10.56 -4.73
N ALA A 93 20.16 -9.73 -3.81
CA ALA A 93 19.31 -9.00 -2.87
C ALA A 93 18.85 -7.67 -3.51
N VAL A 94 17.58 -7.60 -3.88
CA VAL A 94 16.94 -6.39 -4.41
C VAL A 94 16.88 -5.32 -3.31
N ARG A 95 17.20 -4.08 -3.70
CA ARG A 95 17.19 -2.89 -2.85
C ARG A 95 17.19 -1.64 -3.73
N VAL A 96 16.84 -0.50 -3.14
CA VAL A 96 17.08 0.81 -3.77
C VAL A 96 18.55 1.20 -3.54
N CYS A 97 19.29 1.47 -4.61
CA CYS A 97 20.71 1.86 -4.57
C CYS A 97 20.88 3.38 -4.48
N GLY A 98 22.14 3.87 -4.36
CA GLY A 98 22.44 5.29 -4.21
C GLY A 98 22.06 6.15 -5.42
N THR A 99 22.00 5.55 -6.61
CA THR A 99 21.60 6.23 -7.84
C THR A 99 20.56 5.43 -8.63
N VAL A 100 19.82 6.12 -9.51
CA VAL A 100 18.90 5.51 -10.48
C VAL A 100 19.63 4.45 -11.31
N GLY A 101 20.83 4.77 -11.81
CA GLY A 101 21.62 3.87 -12.66
C GLY A 101 22.04 2.59 -11.94
N GLU A 102 22.49 2.69 -10.69
CA GLU A 102 22.82 1.51 -9.88
C GLU A 102 21.59 0.65 -9.56
N THR A 103 20.44 1.30 -9.33
CA THR A 103 19.18 0.59 -9.09
C THR A 103 18.71 -0.13 -10.37
N ALA A 104 18.80 0.53 -11.52
CA ALA A 104 18.47 -0.06 -12.82
C ALA A 104 19.39 -1.24 -13.15
N ALA A 105 20.70 -1.13 -12.87
CA ALA A 105 21.65 -2.22 -13.06
C ALA A 105 21.33 -3.44 -12.18
N LEU A 106 20.98 -3.22 -10.91
CA LEU A 106 20.57 -4.28 -9.99
C LEU A 106 19.29 -4.97 -10.47
N LEU A 107 18.24 -4.20 -10.74
CA LEU A 107 16.97 -4.73 -11.24
C LEU A 107 17.14 -5.44 -12.59
N GLY A 108 17.99 -4.92 -13.48
CA GLY A 108 18.29 -5.53 -14.77
C GLY A 108 18.98 -6.89 -14.68
N SER A 109 19.69 -7.16 -13.58
CA SER A 109 20.28 -8.49 -13.32
C SER A 109 19.22 -9.53 -12.97
N VAL A 110 18.10 -9.11 -12.37
CA VAL A 110 16.94 -9.96 -12.07
C VAL A 110 16.01 -10.05 -13.29
N LEU A 111 15.84 -8.95 -14.03
CA LEU A 111 14.88 -8.82 -15.12
C LEU A 111 15.40 -9.19 -16.51
N HIS A 112 16.63 -9.70 -16.64
CA HIS A 112 17.24 -9.93 -17.94
C HIS A 112 16.36 -10.78 -18.90
N PRO A 113 16.11 -10.37 -20.15
CA PRO A 113 16.74 -9.26 -20.88
C PRO A 113 15.99 -7.91 -20.82
N GLU A 114 15.00 -7.76 -19.94
CA GLU A 114 14.04 -6.65 -19.89
C GLU A 114 14.61 -5.36 -19.29
N ARG A 115 15.60 -4.79 -19.98
CA ARG A 115 16.32 -3.59 -19.53
C ARG A 115 15.40 -2.37 -19.37
N GLU A 116 14.46 -2.18 -20.28
CA GLU A 116 13.52 -1.06 -20.24
C GLU A 116 12.64 -1.11 -18.98
N ALA A 117 12.18 -2.30 -18.58
CA ALA A 117 11.43 -2.51 -17.34
C ALA A 117 12.26 -2.11 -16.11
N ALA A 118 13.52 -2.52 -16.06
CA ALA A 118 14.43 -2.18 -14.97
C ALA A 118 14.68 -0.66 -14.86
N GLU A 119 14.84 0.03 -15.99
CA GLU A 119 15.04 1.48 -16.05
C GLU A 119 13.79 2.25 -15.58
N LEU A 120 12.59 1.82 -16.00
CA LEU A 120 11.31 2.41 -15.56
C LEU A 120 11.10 2.26 -14.05
N LEU A 121 11.31 1.06 -13.51
CA LEU A 121 11.16 0.78 -12.09
C LEU A 121 12.18 1.56 -11.25
N ALA A 122 13.43 1.63 -11.68
CA ALA A 122 14.46 2.41 -11.01
C ALA A 122 14.14 3.91 -10.98
N ALA A 123 13.65 4.46 -12.09
CA ALA A 123 13.25 5.86 -12.14
C ALA A 123 12.10 6.16 -11.16
N ALA A 124 11.11 5.26 -11.09
CA ALA A 124 10.00 5.38 -10.15
C ALA A 124 10.44 5.24 -8.68
N ALA A 125 11.32 4.28 -8.38
CA ALA A 125 11.88 4.06 -7.05
C ALA A 125 12.70 5.26 -6.52
N HIS A 126 13.22 6.11 -7.39
CA HIS A 126 13.98 7.32 -7.03
C HIS A 126 13.16 8.61 -7.09
N ARG A 127 11.89 8.54 -7.49
CA ARG A 127 11.04 9.73 -7.55
C ARG A 127 10.72 10.24 -6.15
N GLU A 128 10.78 11.56 -5.98
CA GLU A 128 10.35 12.24 -4.77
C GLU A 128 8.82 12.41 -4.78
N VAL A 129 8.15 11.88 -3.76
CA VAL A 129 6.70 11.96 -3.61
C VAL A 129 6.36 12.56 -2.25
N ALA A 130 5.68 13.70 -2.27
CA ALA A 130 5.23 14.40 -1.08
C ALA A 130 3.70 14.50 -1.08
N VAL A 131 3.06 13.96 -0.05
CA VAL A 131 1.63 14.15 0.17
C VAL A 131 1.40 15.54 0.78
N GLY A 132 0.66 16.38 0.05
CA GLY A 132 0.32 17.76 0.42
C GLY A 132 -1.04 17.90 1.09
N ASP A 133 -1.33 17.10 2.12
CA ASP A 133 -2.62 17.12 2.82
C ASP A 133 -2.61 18.10 4.00
N ALA A 134 -3.37 19.20 3.85
CA ALA A 134 -3.50 20.24 4.87
C ALA A 134 -4.11 19.74 6.19
N ALA A 135 -4.89 18.65 6.17
CA ALA A 135 -5.42 18.05 7.39
C ALA A 135 -4.31 17.52 8.30
N LEU A 136 -3.13 17.20 7.74
CA LEU A 136 -1.98 16.73 8.49
C LEU A 136 -1.27 17.84 9.27
N ASP A 137 -1.51 19.11 8.94
CA ASP A 137 -0.84 20.24 9.60
C ASP A 137 -1.39 20.51 11.00
N GLY A 138 -2.64 20.11 11.26
CA GLY A 138 -3.27 20.21 12.58
C GLY A 138 -2.89 19.09 13.55
N ILE A 139 -2.18 18.05 13.10
CA ILE A 139 -1.88 16.87 13.92
C ILE A 139 -0.68 17.15 14.84
N THR A 140 -0.96 17.23 16.14
CA THR A 140 0.06 17.50 17.17
C THR A 140 0.72 16.24 17.73
N VAL A 141 0.11 15.07 17.54
CA VAL A 141 0.64 13.78 18.04
C VAL A 141 2.02 13.51 17.45
N SER A 142 2.97 13.16 18.32
CA SER A 142 4.34 12.78 17.94
C SER A 142 4.63 11.37 18.42
N ILE A 143 4.87 10.48 17.47
CA ILE A 143 5.33 9.11 17.71
C ILE A 143 6.82 9.10 17.44
N ALA A 144 7.63 8.68 18.41
CA ALA A 144 9.07 8.60 18.26
C ALA A 144 9.42 7.40 17.37
N PRO A 145 10.16 7.58 16.25
CA PRO A 145 10.51 6.47 15.36
C PRO A 145 11.28 5.34 16.06
N GLY A 146 12.13 5.65 17.04
CA GLY A 146 12.88 4.64 17.80
C GLY A 146 12.02 3.70 18.67
N ASP A 147 10.80 4.13 19.04
CA ASP A 147 9.90 3.36 19.90
C ASP A 147 9.02 2.38 19.11
N VAL A 148 9.00 2.49 17.77
CA VAL A 148 8.10 1.73 16.90
C VAL A 148 8.86 0.88 15.89
N ALA A 149 8.16 -0.14 15.39
CA ALA A 149 8.54 -0.89 14.22
C ALA A 149 7.42 -0.80 13.18
N VAL A 150 7.76 -1.05 11.91
CA VAL A 150 6.85 -0.95 10.76
C VAL A 150 6.66 -2.33 10.15
N TRP A 151 5.43 -2.63 9.73
CA TRP A 151 5.06 -3.81 8.97
C TRP A 151 4.40 -3.39 7.66
N ILE A 152 4.80 -4.02 6.55
CA ILE A 152 4.39 -3.66 5.19
C ILE A 152 3.73 -4.87 4.53
N ASP A 153 2.56 -4.65 3.95
CA ASP A 153 2.00 -5.48 2.91
C ASP A 153 2.06 -4.65 1.61
N PRO A 154 2.98 -4.98 0.68
CA PRO A 154 3.28 -4.11 -0.46
C PRO A 154 2.12 -4.03 -1.46
N ILE A 155 1.45 -5.15 -1.72
CA ILE A 155 0.22 -5.23 -2.53
C ILE A 155 -0.67 -6.34 -1.95
N ASP A 156 -1.54 -5.97 -1.02
CA ASP A 156 -2.62 -6.85 -0.54
C ASP A 156 -3.54 -7.17 -1.72
N SER A 157 -4.10 -8.38 -1.71
CA SER A 157 -4.91 -8.92 -2.81
C SER A 157 -4.15 -8.98 -4.14
N THR A 158 -2.90 -9.47 -4.12
CA THR A 158 -2.03 -9.63 -5.31
C THR A 158 -2.73 -10.34 -6.48
N ASN A 159 -3.62 -11.29 -6.20
CA ASN A 159 -4.41 -11.96 -7.24
C ASN A 159 -5.33 -10.97 -7.99
N GLU A 160 -6.06 -10.12 -7.27
CA GLU A 160 -6.92 -9.10 -7.88
C GLU A 160 -6.08 -8.06 -8.63
N TYR A 161 -4.91 -7.71 -8.10
CA TYR A 161 -3.94 -6.84 -8.76
C TYR A 161 -3.45 -7.40 -10.10
N ILE A 162 -3.11 -8.69 -10.16
CA ILE A 162 -2.65 -9.35 -11.40
C ILE A 162 -3.80 -9.47 -12.40
N VAL A 163 -4.93 -10.05 -11.97
CA VAL A 163 -6.11 -10.28 -12.82
C VAL A 163 -6.63 -8.97 -13.40
N GLY A 164 -6.61 -7.90 -12.60
CA GLY A 164 -6.74 -6.56 -13.13
C GLY A 164 -8.14 -6.16 -13.56
N ARG A 165 -9.19 -6.77 -12.99
CA ARG A 165 -10.58 -6.42 -13.33
C ARG A 165 -10.92 -5.01 -12.86
N GLU A 166 -11.36 -4.18 -13.80
CA GLU A 166 -11.63 -2.76 -13.53
C GLU A 166 -13.12 -2.41 -13.45
N ASP A 167 -13.97 -3.24 -14.04
CA ASP A 167 -15.40 -3.02 -14.26
C ASP A 167 -16.28 -3.72 -13.22
N VAL A 168 -15.76 -3.92 -12.01
CA VAL A 168 -16.50 -4.58 -10.92
C VAL A 168 -17.48 -3.62 -10.28
N VAL A 169 -18.77 -3.92 -10.40
CA VAL A 169 -19.84 -3.10 -9.80
C VAL A 169 -19.93 -3.39 -8.29
N PRO A 170 -19.83 -2.36 -7.42
CA PRO A 170 -20.01 -2.53 -5.98
C PRO A 170 -21.43 -3.00 -5.63
N ARG A 171 -21.54 -3.86 -4.62
CA ARG A 171 -22.82 -4.27 -4.00
C ARG A 171 -22.90 -3.63 -2.63
N ASP A 172 -23.94 -2.82 -2.40
CA ASP A 172 -24.12 -2.07 -1.15
C ASP A 172 -22.89 -1.22 -0.74
N GLY A 173 -22.21 -0.66 -1.75
CA GLY A 173 -20.99 0.14 -1.56
C GLY A 173 -19.70 -0.67 -1.37
N ILE A 174 -19.76 -2.01 -1.42
CA ILE A 174 -18.62 -2.90 -1.26
C ILE A 174 -18.27 -3.56 -2.60
N ALA A 175 -17.04 -3.40 -3.05
CA ALA A 175 -16.55 -4.11 -4.23
C ALA A 175 -16.20 -5.56 -3.84
N PRO A 176 -16.80 -6.58 -4.48
CA PRO A 176 -16.52 -7.98 -4.16
C PRO A 176 -15.17 -8.49 -4.70
N SER A 177 -14.56 -7.79 -5.66
CA SER A 177 -13.32 -8.14 -6.35
C SER A 177 -12.82 -6.94 -7.17
N GLY A 178 -11.72 -7.12 -7.90
CA GLY A 178 -11.18 -6.18 -8.88
C GLY A 178 -10.00 -5.36 -8.36
N LEU A 179 -9.43 -4.53 -9.23
CA LEU A 179 -8.26 -3.70 -8.90
C LEU A 179 -8.46 -2.80 -7.69
N CYS A 180 -9.68 -2.39 -7.40
CA CYS A 180 -10.00 -1.62 -6.19
C CYS A 180 -9.76 -2.39 -4.89
N SER A 181 -9.63 -3.71 -4.94
CA SER A 181 -9.27 -4.56 -3.80
C SER A 181 -7.76 -4.65 -3.58
N ALA A 182 -6.93 -4.20 -4.53
CA ALA A 182 -5.49 -4.19 -4.36
C ALA A 182 -5.06 -2.96 -3.55
N LEU A 183 -4.41 -3.18 -2.40
CA LEU A 183 -4.08 -2.12 -1.43
C LEU A 183 -2.59 -2.13 -1.08
N VAL A 184 -2.05 -0.97 -0.73
CA VAL A 184 -0.75 -0.89 -0.03
C VAL A 184 -1.06 -0.67 1.45
N LEU A 185 -0.61 -1.57 2.32
CA LEU A 185 -0.84 -1.48 3.76
C LEU A 185 0.47 -1.23 4.49
N ILE A 186 0.50 -0.16 5.30
CA ILE A 186 1.65 0.15 6.14
C ILE A 186 1.16 0.38 7.57
N GLY A 187 1.57 -0.49 8.48
CA GLY A 187 1.29 -0.38 9.91
C GLY A 187 2.54 -0.06 10.71
N ALA A 188 2.42 0.73 11.77
CA ALA A 188 3.45 0.88 12.79
C ALA A 188 2.92 0.47 14.16
N TYR A 189 3.75 -0.22 14.93
CA TYR A 189 3.43 -0.75 16.24
C TYR A 189 4.53 -0.45 17.26
N GLU A 190 4.16 -0.29 18.53
CA GLU A 190 5.11 -0.13 19.63
C GLU A 190 5.97 -1.37 19.81
N ARG A 191 7.29 -1.20 19.82
CA ARG A 191 8.24 -2.32 19.97
C ARG A 191 8.13 -3.00 21.33
N SER A 192 7.81 -2.24 22.36
CA SER A 192 7.73 -2.73 23.75
C SER A 192 6.48 -3.56 24.02
N SER A 193 5.37 -3.27 23.33
CA SER A 193 4.05 -3.83 23.64
C SER A 193 3.43 -4.62 22.49
N GLY A 194 3.92 -4.45 21.27
CA GLY A 194 3.32 -5.01 20.05
C GLY A 194 2.04 -4.29 19.61
N ARG A 195 1.60 -3.22 20.30
CA ARG A 195 0.33 -2.55 20.00
C ARG A 195 0.43 -1.72 18.71
N PRO A 196 -0.53 -1.81 17.78
CA PRO A 196 -0.57 -0.93 16.61
C PRO A 196 -0.89 0.51 17.05
N VAL A 197 -0.16 1.48 16.51
CA VAL A 197 -0.27 2.90 16.88
C VAL A 197 -0.51 3.83 15.71
N LEU A 198 -0.16 3.40 14.50
CA LEU A 198 -0.37 4.14 13.26
C LEU A 198 -0.66 3.14 12.13
N GLY A 199 -1.60 3.47 11.26
CA GLY A 199 -1.89 2.69 10.06
C GLY A 199 -2.17 3.60 8.87
N VAL A 200 -1.70 3.18 7.70
CA VAL A 200 -2.00 3.79 6.41
C VAL A 200 -2.50 2.69 5.47
N ILE A 201 -3.60 2.98 4.79
CA ILE A 201 -4.16 2.16 3.72
C ILE A 201 -4.15 3.05 2.47
N ASN A 202 -3.39 2.67 1.44
CA ASN A 202 -3.44 3.34 0.14
C ASN A 202 -4.20 2.45 -0.85
N GLU A 203 -5.15 3.02 -1.56
CA GLU A 203 -5.94 2.43 -2.64
C GLU A 203 -5.42 2.99 -3.96
N PRO A 204 -4.49 2.31 -4.66
CA PRO A 204 -3.88 2.86 -5.86
C PRO A 204 -4.87 3.04 -7.01
N PHE A 205 -5.90 2.18 -7.05
CA PHE A 205 -6.89 2.04 -8.12
C PHE A 205 -8.30 2.44 -7.68
N HIS A 206 -8.45 3.62 -7.09
CA HIS A 206 -9.74 4.06 -6.54
C HIS A 206 -10.72 4.57 -7.61
N ARG A 207 -10.28 5.49 -8.48
CA ARG A 207 -11.13 6.08 -9.51
C ARG A 207 -10.41 6.14 -10.84
N ARG A 208 -11.01 5.59 -11.89
CA ARG A 208 -10.48 5.70 -13.25
C ARG A 208 -10.99 6.98 -13.91
N HIS A 209 -10.06 7.76 -14.45
CA HIS A 209 -10.40 9.01 -15.12
C HIS A 209 -11.01 8.74 -16.51
N PRO A 210 -12.21 9.26 -16.84
CA PRO A 210 -12.95 8.85 -18.05
C PRO A 210 -12.24 9.12 -19.38
N GLN A 211 -11.47 10.22 -19.49
CA GLN A 211 -10.83 10.59 -20.76
C GLN A 211 -9.41 10.01 -20.89
N THR A 212 -8.55 10.26 -19.91
CA THR A 212 -7.15 9.83 -19.91
C THR A 212 -6.96 8.35 -19.60
N ARG A 213 -7.99 7.68 -19.06
CA ARG A 213 -7.96 6.30 -18.54
C ARG A 213 -6.94 6.05 -17.41
N GLY A 214 -6.30 7.10 -16.90
CA GLY A 214 -5.38 7.03 -15.77
C GLY A 214 -6.11 6.78 -14.46
N TRP A 215 -5.41 6.16 -13.51
CA TRP A 215 -5.91 5.89 -12.18
C TRP A 215 -5.63 7.03 -11.22
N GLN A 216 -6.66 7.45 -10.51
CA GLN A 216 -6.56 8.29 -9.33
C GLN A 216 -6.70 7.41 -8.09
N GLY A 217 -5.66 7.39 -7.26
CA GLY A 217 -5.69 6.71 -5.97
C GLY A 217 -6.36 7.54 -4.87
N ARG A 218 -6.49 6.93 -3.69
CA ARG A 218 -6.78 7.63 -2.43
C ARG A 218 -6.06 6.90 -1.30
N TYR A 219 -5.93 7.55 -0.15
CA TYR A 219 -5.38 6.93 1.04
C TYR A 219 -6.21 7.26 2.28
N HIS A 220 -6.09 6.41 3.29
CA HIS A 220 -6.65 6.60 4.61
C HIS A 220 -5.56 6.39 5.65
N TRP A 221 -5.71 7.04 6.80
CA TRP A 221 -4.80 6.89 7.91
C TRP A 221 -5.54 6.91 9.25
N GLY A 222 -4.88 6.31 10.24
CA GLY A 222 -5.35 6.28 11.62
C GLY A 222 -4.19 6.33 12.60
N ILE A 223 -4.40 6.98 13.75
CA ILE A 223 -3.48 7.00 14.89
C ILE A 223 -4.25 6.56 16.13
N ALA A 224 -3.66 5.66 16.91
CA ALA A 224 -4.13 5.25 18.23
C ALA A 224 -2.93 5.23 19.20
N TYR A 225 -2.58 6.39 19.75
CA TYR A 225 -1.36 6.56 20.55
C TYR A 225 -1.59 7.40 21.82
N ARG A 226 -1.21 6.86 22.98
CA ARG A 226 -1.30 7.52 24.30
C ARG A 226 -2.65 8.20 24.58
N GLY A 227 -3.74 7.49 24.30
CA GLY A 227 -5.12 7.98 24.50
C GLY A 227 -5.63 8.93 23.42
N THR A 228 -4.82 9.26 22.42
CA THR A 228 -5.25 10.04 21.25
C THR A 228 -5.69 9.10 20.13
N HIS A 229 -6.87 9.36 19.57
CA HIS A 229 -7.45 8.61 18.46
C HIS A 229 -7.80 9.58 17.33
N LEU A 230 -7.14 9.45 16.19
CA LEU A 230 -7.34 10.30 15.01
C LEU A 230 -7.48 9.43 13.77
N SER A 231 -8.25 9.88 12.79
CA SER A 231 -8.38 9.22 11.49
C SER A 231 -8.67 10.23 10.39
N SER A 232 -8.30 9.89 9.16
CA SER A 232 -8.75 10.57 7.94
C SER A 232 -10.24 10.36 7.67
N LEU A 233 -10.86 9.33 8.25
CA LEU A 233 -12.27 9.05 8.09
C LEU A 233 -13.10 9.86 9.09
N SER A 234 -14.22 10.40 8.62
CA SER A 234 -15.19 11.06 9.49
C SER A 234 -15.81 10.04 10.47
N PRO A 235 -16.09 10.42 11.72
CA PRO A 235 -16.87 9.59 12.62
C PRO A 235 -18.21 9.22 11.97
N PRO A 236 -18.73 8.00 12.20
CA PRO A 236 -20.06 7.68 11.73
C PRO A 236 -21.05 8.70 12.31
N PRO A 237 -22.09 9.09 11.55
CA PRO A 237 -23.14 9.93 12.09
C PRO A 237 -23.74 9.27 13.33
N PRO A 238 -24.14 10.05 14.35
CA PRO A 238 -24.80 9.48 15.51
C PRO A 238 -26.00 8.64 15.05
N PRO A 239 -26.28 7.51 15.72
CA PRO A 239 -27.42 6.68 15.36
C PRO A 239 -28.67 7.57 15.32
N GLN A 240 -29.42 7.48 14.23
CA GLN A 240 -30.68 8.22 14.15
C GLN A 240 -31.54 7.78 15.33
N PRO A 241 -32.19 8.73 16.05
CA PRO A 241 -33.17 8.34 17.05
C PRO A 241 -34.18 7.40 16.40
N PRO A 242 -34.67 6.38 17.14
CA PRO A 242 -35.67 5.47 16.60
C PRO A 242 -36.82 6.30 16.00
N PRO A 243 -37.45 5.82 14.92
CA PRO A 243 -38.60 6.51 14.36
C PRO A 243 -39.61 6.82 15.47
N ARG A 244 -40.20 8.02 15.49
CA ARG A 244 -41.16 8.44 16.54
C ARG A 244 -42.28 7.43 16.83
N HIS A 245 -42.61 6.56 15.86
CA HIS A 245 -43.59 5.49 16.07
C HIS A 245 -43.09 4.37 16.99
N LEU A 246 -41.78 4.08 17.01
CA LEU A 246 -41.15 3.13 17.93
C LEU A 246 -41.00 3.72 19.34
N GLU A 247 -40.74 5.03 19.47
CA GLU A 247 -40.80 5.72 20.77
C GLU A 247 -42.20 5.63 21.38
N ALA A 248 -43.24 5.90 20.58
CA ALA A 248 -44.63 5.78 21.04
C ALA A 248 -44.99 4.34 21.44
N VAL A 249 -44.49 3.33 20.74
CA VAL A 249 -44.73 1.92 21.10
C VAL A 249 -43.97 1.54 22.37
N LEU A 250 -42.74 2.00 22.56
CA LEU A 250 -41.96 1.76 23.77
C LEU A 250 -42.53 2.49 24.99
N GLU A 251 -43.00 3.73 24.84
CA GLU A 251 -43.70 4.47 25.88
C GLU A 251 -45.02 3.79 26.28
N VAL A 252 -45.79 3.32 25.30
CA VAL A 252 -47.04 2.58 25.55
C VAL A 252 -46.75 1.26 26.26
N LEU A 253 -45.73 0.50 25.85
CA LEU A 253 -45.34 -0.75 26.50
C LEU A 253 -44.82 -0.53 27.93
N ALA A 254 -44.07 0.54 28.18
CA ALA A 254 -43.59 0.89 29.53
C ALA A 254 -44.69 1.40 30.47
N ALA A 255 -45.83 1.86 29.92
CA ALA A 255 -46.97 2.34 30.68
C ALA A 255 -48.01 1.25 31.02
N VAL A 256 -47.82 0.00 30.57
CA VAL A 256 -48.69 -1.14 30.91
C VAL A 256 -48.21 -1.79 32.21
N PRO A 257 -48.95 -1.70 33.33
CA PRO A 257 -48.57 -2.39 34.56
C PRO A 257 -48.82 -3.89 34.41
N GLY A 258 -47.77 -4.71 34.56
CA GLY A 258 -47.87 -6.17 34.59
C GLY A 258 -47.17 -6.93 33.45
N LEU A 259 -46.34 -6.24 32.65
CA LEU A 259 -45.23 -6.84 31.90
C LEU A 259 -43.92 -6.70 32.68
#